data_AF-A0A2A4GMP4-F1
#
_entry.id   AF-A0A2A4GMP4-F1
#
_cell.length_a   1.000
_cell.length_b   1.000
_cell.length_c   1.000
_cell.angle_alpha   90.00
_cell.angle_beta   90.00
_cell.angle_gamma   90.00
#
_symmetry.space_group_name_H-M   'P 1'
#
loop_
_entity.id
_entity.type
_entity.pdbx_description
1 polymer ?
#
loop_
_entity_poly.entity_id
_entity_poly.type
_entity_poly.pdbx_seq_one_letter_code
_entity_poly.pdbx_strand_id
1 'polypeptide(L)'
;MTKKDLYGEWVELEVAPYAADRFEVRSDGIYTNGSRATTAYTFDGDELSYTIGTQEYLYRVENKSTLERLSPAHYTSMFGKAN
;
A
#
# COMPACT_ATOMS: atom_id res chain seq x y z
N MET A 1 -12.40 -1.46 6.76
CA MET A 1 -11.62 -2.74 6.69
C MET A 1 -10.87 -2.94 8.01
N THR A 2 -10.50 -4.16 8.44
CA THR A 2 -9.69 -4.32 9.68
C THR A 2 -8.19 -4.30 9.38
N LYS A 3 -7.35 -4.02 10.39
CA LYS A 3 -5.88 -4.03 10.22
C LYS A 3 -5.34 -5.39 9.75
N LYS A 4 -5.96 -6.50 10.15
CA LYS A 4 -5.55 -7.84 9.67
C LYS A 4 -5.94 -8.07 8.22
N ASP A 5 -7.07 -7.51 7.78
CA ASP A 5 -7.47 -7.57 6.37
C ASP A 5 -6.50 -6.79 5.48
N LEU A 6 -5.80 -5.78 6.01
CA LEU A 6 -4.78 -5.01 5.28
C LEU A 6 -3.50 -5.83 5.00
N TYR A 7 -3.18 -6.82 5.82
CA TYR A 7 -1.92 -7.57 5.72
C TYR A 7 -1.83 -8.37 4.41
N GLY A 8 -0.61 -8.43 3.86
CA GLY A 8 -0.30 -9.07 2.59
C GLY A 8 0.31 -8.11 1.57
N GLU A 9 0.59 -8.62 0.38
CA GLU A 9 1.14 -7.86 -0.73
C GLU A 9 0.02 -7.13 -1.49
N TRP A 10 0.29 -5.89 -1.86
CA TRP A 10 -0.55 -5.03 -2.67
C TRP A 10 0.22 -4.66 -3.94
N VAL A 11 -0.42 -4.86 -5.09
CA VAL A 11 0.20 -4.70 -6.41
C VAL A 11 -0.61 -3.70 -7.21
N GLU A 12 0.08 -2.73 -7.82
CA GLU A 12 -0.52 -1.76 -8.71
C GLU A 12 -1.23 -2.45 -9.89
N LEU A 13 -2.45 -2.01 -10.16
CA LEU A 13 -3.32 -2.53 -11.21
C LEU A 13 -3.15 -1.74 -12.51
N GLU A 14 -3.61 -2.32 -13.61
CA GLU A 14 -3.65 -1.69 -14.94
C GLU A 14 -2.29 -1.26 -15.51
N VAL A 15 -1.21 -1.81 -14.97
CA VAL A 15 0.17 -1.61 -15.44
C VAL A 15 0.84 -2.95 -15.69
N ALA A 16 1.88 -2.95 -16.52
CA ALA A 16 2.61 -4.17 -16.82
C ALA A 16 3.26 -4.73 -15.54
N PRO A 17 3.26 -6.06 -15.29
CA PRO A 17 3.71 -6.63 -14.02
C PRO A 17 5.14 -6.28 -13.59
N TYR A 18 6.01 -5.97 -14.56
CA TYR A 18 7.41 -5.57 -14.35
C TYR A 18 7.57 -4.08 -13.99
N ALA A 19 6.53 -3.27 -14.22
CA ALA A 19 6.48 -1.84 -13.93
C ALA A 19 5.53 -1.52 -12.77
N ALA A 20 4.78 -2.51 -12.28
CA ALA A 20 3.83 -2.35 -11.18
C ALA A 20 4.55 -2.05 -9.86
N ASP A 21 4.13 -0.98 -9.19
CA ASP A 21 4.51 -0.74 -7.80
C ASP A 21 3.96 -1.84 -6.90
N ARG A 22 4.76 -2.21 -5.88
CA ARG A 22 4.39 -3.23 -4.90
C ARG A 22 4.82 -2.82 -3.50
N PHE A 23 3.97 -3.13 -2.54
CA PHE A 23 4.32 -3.07 -1.14
C PHE A 23 3.62 -4.19 -0.39
N GLU A 24 4.20 -4.61 0.72
CA GLU A 24 3.62 -5.60 1.61
C GLU A 24 3.40 -4.99 2.99
N VAL A 25 2.18 -5.14 3.50
CA VAL A 25 1.84 -4.71 4.86
C VAL A 25 2.00 -5.90 5.80
N ARG A 26 2.86 -5.74 6.80
CA ARG A 26 3.04 -6.72 7.88
C ARG A 26 2.71 -6.10 9.24
N SER A 27 2.65 -6.95 10.26
CA SER A 27 2.37 -6.48 11.62
C SER A 27 3.43 -5.52 12.16
N ASP A 28 4.67 -5.60 11.67
CA ASP A 28 5.83 -4.84 12.16
C ASP A 28 6.34 -3.77 11.19
N GLY A 29 5.67 -3.57 10.04
CA GLY A 29 6.05 -2.52 9.11
C GLY A 29 5.52 -2.69 7.69
N ILE A 30 6.01 -1.80 6.82
CA ILE A 30 5.82 -1.83 5.37
C ILE A 30 7.09 -2.35 4.72
N TYR A 31 6.94 -3.25 3.77
CA TYR A 31 8.02 -3.86 3.01
C TYR A 31 7.90 -3.49 1.53
N THR A 32 9.02 -3.17 0.89
CA THR A 32 9.12 -2.95 -0.55
C THR A 32 10.34 -3.71 -1.07
N ASN A 33 10.22 -4.34 -2.24
CA ASN A 33 11.30 -5.17 -2.82
C ASN A 33 11.91 -6.18 -1.82
N GLY A 34 11.08 -6.80 -0.98
CA GLY A 34 11.49 -7.78 0.04
C GLY A 34 12.21 -7.21 1.28
N SER A 35 12.48 -5.90 1.32
CA SER A 35 13.13 -5.22 2.45
C SER A 35 12.15 -4.38 3.24
N ARG A 36 12.35 -4.25 4.57
CA ARG A 36 11.50 -3.39 5.39
C ARG A 36 11.79 -1.92 5.07
N ALA A 37 10.82 -1.23 4.48
CA ALA A 37 10.92 0.17 4.09
C ALA A 37 10.71 1.11 5.29
N THR A 38 9.77 0.77 6.17
CA THR A 38 9.52 1.51 7.41
C THR A 38 8.88 0.60 8.46
N THR A 39 9.15 0.86 9.74
CA THR A 39 8.47 0.22 10.87
C THR A 39 7.19 0.95 11.28
N ALA A 40 6.98 2.17 10.79
CA ALA A 40 5.89 3.05 11.19
C ALA A 40 4.90 3.24 10.04
N TYR A 41 3.65 2.84 10.28
CA TYR A 41 2.50 3.12 9.43
C TYR A 41 1.27 3.31 10.30
N THR A 42 0.28 4.03 9.78
CA THR A 42 -1.04 4.17 10.42
C THR A 42 -2.11 3.57 9.54
N PHE A 43 -3.12 2.99 10.17
CA PHE A 43 -4.30 2.47 9.50
C PHE A 43 -5.49 2.59 10.45
N ASP A 44 -6.52 3.32 10.03
CA ASP A 44 -7.73 3.56 10.83
C ASP A 44 -8.93 2.70 10.41
N GLY A 45 -8.82 2.02 9.27
CA GLY A 45 -9.89 1.21 8.70
C GLY A 45 -10.28 1.64 7.29
N ASP A 46 -10.03 2.91 6.96
CA ASP A 46 -10.39 3.56 5.70
C ASP A 46 -9.15 4.11 4.97
N GLU A 47 -8.11 4.54 5.69
CA GLU A 47 -6.87 5.06 5.12
C GLU A 47 -5.64 4.35 5.68
N LEU A 48 -4.69 4.02 4.80
CA LEU A 48 -3.33 3.59 5.13
C LEU A 48 -2.36 4.72 4.80
N SER A 49 -1.54 5.13 5.76
CA SER A 49 -0.45 6.08 5.52
C SER A 49 0.88 5.64 6.11
N TYR A 50 1.96 5.98 5.40
CA TYR A 50 3.33 5.76 5.87
C TYR A 50 4.32 6.66 5.11
N THR A 51 5.55 6.74 5.61
CA THR A 51 6.62 7.54 5.01
C THR A 51 7.83 6.68 4.67
N ILE A 52 8.39 6.86 3.48
CA ILE A 52 9.69 6.30 3.08
C ILE A 52 10.60 7.47 2.70
N GLY A 53 11.68 7.67 3.45
CA GLY A 53 12.54 8.84 3.30
C GLY A 53 11.76 10.13 3.59
N THR A 54 11.58 10.97 2.57
CA THR A 54 10.78 12.22 2.64
C THR A 54 9.42 12.10 1.95
N GLN A 55 9.11 10.95 1.36
CA GLN A 55 7.87 10.75 0.61
C GLN A 55 6.80 10.13 1.51
N GLU A 56 5.69 10.83 1.63
CA GLU A 56 4.46 10.28 2.20
C GLU A 56 3.72 9.44 1.14
N TYR A 57 3.24 8.29 1.57
CA TYR A 57 2.34 7.44 0.82
C TYR A 57 1.00 7.41 1.58
N LEU A 58 -0.08 7.67 0.85
CA LEU A 58 -1.43 7.66 1.38
C LEU A 58 -2.31 6.83 0.45
N TYR A 59 -3.05 5.90 1.03
CA TYR A 59 -3.97 5.02 0.32
C TYR A 59 -5.34 5.05 0.98
N ARG A 60 -6.40 5.12 0.18
CA ARG A 60 -7.79 4.95 0.61
C ARG A 60 -8.28 3.54 0.30
N VAL A 61 -9.06 2.97 1.21
CA VAL A 61 -9.73 1.68 1.02
C VAL A 61 -10.96 1.89 0.15
N GLU A 62 -10.97 1.28 -1.03
CA GLU A 62 -12.15 1.25 -1.91
C GLU A 62 -13.03 0.03 -1.59
N ASN A 63 -12.40 -1.12 -1.32
CA ASN A 63 -13.05 -2.31 -0.80
C ASN A 63 -12.01 -3.24 -0.14
N LYS A 64 -12.42 -4.42 0.33
CA LYS A 64 -11.53 -5.36 1.05
C LYS A 64 -10.32 -5.85 0.24
N SER A 65 -10.34 -5.69 -1.08
CA SER A 65 -9.33 -6.18 -2.01
C SER A 65 -8.75 -5.08 -2.90
N THR A 66 -9.10 -3.81 -2.67
CA THR A 66 -8.67 -2.69 -3.52
C THR A 66 -8.36 -1.45 -2.69
N LEU A 67 -7.21 -0.84 -2.97
CA LEU A 67 -6.80 0.46 -2.45
C LEU A 67 -6.62 1.46 -3.60
N GLU A 68 -6.93 2.74 -3.36
CA GLU A 68 -6.58 3.86 -4.24
C GLU A 68 -5.41 4.63 -3.62
N ARG A 69 -4.34 4.89 -4.38
CA ARG A 69 -3.24 5.75 -3.95
C ARG A 69 -3.61 7.23 -4.14
N LEU A 70 -3.63 7.98 -3.05
CA LEU A 70 -3.87 9.43 -3.01
C LEU A 70 -2.55 10.24 -2.99
N SER A 71 -1.47 9.66 -2.47
CA SER A 71 -0.15 10.31 -2.44
C SER A 71 0.98 9.30 -2.73
N PRO A 72 2.01 9.67 -3.52
CA PRO A 72 2.18 10.95 -4.22
C PRO A 72 1.15 11.21 -5.33
N ALA A 73 0.64 12.44 -5.42
CA ALA A 73 -0.50 12.83 -6.26
C ALA A 73 -0.21 12.88 -7.77
N HIS A 74 0.99 12.51 -8.21
CA HIS A 74 1.37 12.60 -9.63
C HIS A 74 0.61 11.60 -10.51
N TYR A 75 0.13 10.49 -9.94
CA TYR A 75 -0.79 9.54 -10.58
C TYR A 75 -1.71 8.91 -9.53
N THR A 76 -3.03 8.95 -9.78
CA THR A 76 -4.00 8.12 -9.07
C THR A 76 -3.83 6.69 -9.59
N SER A 77 -3.46 5.77 -8.71
CA SER A 77 -3.24 4.36 -9.05
C SER A 77 -4.08 3.47 -8.15
N MET A 78 -4.61 2.39 -8.71
CA MET A 78 -5.35 1.37 -7.96
C MET A 78 -4.42 0.21 -7.61
N PHE A 79 -4.57 -0.36 -6.43
CA PHE A 79 -3.79 -1.50 -5.94
C PHE A 79 -4.73 -2.65 -5.58
N GLY A 80 -4.42 -3.85 -6.07
CA GLY A 80 -5.11 -5.08 -5.75
C GLY A 80 -4.32 -5.92 -4.77
N LYS A 81 -5.03 -6.65 -3.91
CA LYS A 81 -4.39 -7.62 -3.01
C LYS A 81 -3.87 -8.82 -3.81
N ALA A 82 -2.59 -9.18 -3.63
CA ALA A 82 -2.05 -10.40 -4.20
C ALA A 82 -2.69 -11.63 -3.53
N ASN A 83 -3.05 -12.62 -4.34
CA ASN A 83 -3.66 -13.88 -3.89
C ASN A 83 -2.67 -14.76 -3.12
#